data_AF-A0A4Y8C959-F1
#
_entry.id   AF-A0A4Y8C959-F1
#
_cell.length_a   1.000
_cell.length_b   1.000
_cell.length_c   1.000
_cell.angle_alpha   90.00
_cell.angle_beta   90.00
_cell.angle_gamma   90.00
#
_symmetry.space_group_name_H-M   'P 1'
#
loop_
_entity.id
_entity.type
_entity.pdbx_description
1 polymer ?
#
loop_
_entity_poly.entity_id
_entity_poly.type
_entity_poly.pdbx_seq_one_letter_code
_entity_poly.pdbx_strand_id
1 'polypeptide(L)'
;ALLKQTKMVNGEQGVTLQSIIVHETRTGYAQGFREDAYSELMPKISLQDIEFSNGIKAEWNDIDFYNKLKNEEIFINPKEI
;
A
#
# COMPACT_ATOMS: atom_id res chain seq x y z
N ALA A 1 5.65 3.64 -1.44
CA ALA A 1 6.49 2.49 -1.84
C ALA A 1 5.81 1.68 -2.92
N LEU A 2 4.68 1.02 -2.62
CA LEU A 2 4.03 0.05 -3.51
C LEU A 2 3.83 0.54 -4.96
N LEU A 3 3.10 1.63 -5.20
CA LEU A 3 2.87 2.14 -6.57
C LEU A 3 4.18 2.45 -7.35
N LYS A 4 5.26 2.81 -6.67
CA LYS A 4 6.57 3.05 -7.31
C LYS A 4 7.29 1.74 -7.65
N GLN A 5 7.06 0.71 -6.85
CA GLN A 5 7.63 -0.62 -7.00
C GLN A 5 6.79 -1.51 -7.93
N THR A 6 5.59 -1.09 -8.33
CA THR A 6 4.74 -1.82 -9.28
C THR A 6 5.02 -1.38 -10.71
N LYS A 7 5.46 -2.32 -11.54
CA LYS A 7 5.55 -2.15 -12.99
C LYS A 7 4.19 -2.41 -13.62
N MET A 8 3.60 -1.34 -14.13
CA MET A 8 2.36 -1.40 -14.91
C MET A 8 2.61 -2.07 -16.27
N VAL A 9 1.64 -2.87 -16.74
CA VAL A 9 1.81 -3.70 -17.95
C VAL A 9 1.01 -3.23 -19.16
N ASN A 10 0.06 -2.31 -18.99
CA ASN A 10 -0.87 -1.86 -20.03
C ASN A 10 -0.67 -0.38 -20.44
N GLY A 11 0.56 0.14 -20.33
CA GLY A 11 0.87 1.54 -20.68
C GLY A 11 0.37 2.58 -19.66
N GLU A 12 -0.18 2.13 -18.53
CA GLU A 12 -0.51 3.01 -17.41
C GLU A 12 0.75 3.65 -16.84
N GLN A 13 0.78 4.98 -16.80
CA GLN A 13 1.90 5.77 -16.28
C GLN A 13 1.37 6.96 -15.49
N GLY A 14 2.19 7.48 -14.58
CA GLY A 14 1.86 8.70 -13.83
C GLY A 14 0.79 8.52 -12.74
N VAL A 15 0.49 7.30 -12.32
CA VAL A 15 -0.51 7.05 -11.28
C VAL A 15 0.02 7.46 -9.91
N THR A 16 -0.75 8.26 -9.18
CA THR A 16 -0.42 8.73 -7.82
C THR A 16 -1.60 8.54 -6.88
N LEU A 17 -1.31 8.14 -5.64
CA LEU A 17 -2.31 8.07 -4.57
C LEU A 17 -2.52 9.47 -3.96
N GLN A 18 -3.76 9.97 -4.05
CA GLN A 18 -4.15 11.26 -3.48
C GLN A 18 -4.75 11.14 -2.08
N SER A 19 -5.65 10.19 -1.85
CA SER A 19 -6.28 9.95 -0.55
C SER A 19 -6.76 8.53 -0.41
N ILE A 20 -6.91 8.07 0.84
CA ILE A 20 -7.54 6.80 1.21
C ILE A 20 -8.82 7.14 1.97
N ILE A 21 -9.92 6.47 1.64
CA ILE A 21 -11.20 6.58 2.35
C ILE A 21 -11.52 5.21 2.95
N VAL A 22 -11.80 5.17 4.24
CA VAL A 22 -12.18 3.95 4.98
C VAL A 22 -13.57 4.14 5.57
N HIS A 23 -14.47 3.23 5.24
CA HIS A 23 -15.81 3.17 5.81
C HIS A 23 -15.82 2.20 6.98
N GLU A 24 -15.78 2.71 8.20
CA GLU A 24 -15.86 1.90 9.42
C GLU A 24 -17.30 1.74 9.92
N THR A 25 -18.17 2.72 9.64
CA THR A 25 -19.56 2.70 10.08
C THR A 25 -20.51 2.95 8.91
N ARG A 26 -21.80 2.65 9.12
CA ARG A 26 -22.85 2.81 8.09
C ARG A 26 -23.02 4.25 7.59
N THR A 27 -22.66 5.25 8.41
CA THR A 27 -22.85 6.67 8.08
C THR A 27 -21.57 7.51 8.17
N GLY A 28 -20.49 6.96 8.70
CA GLY A 28 -19.22 7.66 8.90
C GLY A 28 -18.09 7.01 8.12
N TYR A 29 -17.17 7.85 7.66
CA TYR A 29 -15.91 7.44 7.04
C TYR A 29 -14.76 8.23 7.64
N ALA A 30 -13.57 7.64 7.59
CA ALA A 30 -12.32 8.35 7.78
C ALA A 30 -11.67 8.55 6.40
N GLN A 31 -11.15 9.75 6.14
CA GLN A 31 -10.36 10.03 4.95
C GLN A 31 -9.00 10.56 5.37
N GLY A 32 -7.94 9.95 4.84
CA GLY A 32 -6.58 10.44 4.98
C GLY A 32 -6.05 10.87 3.61
N PHE A 33 -5.57 12.10 3.52
CA PHE A 33 -4.90 12.62 2.34
C PHE A 33 -3.41 12.29 2.36
N ARG A 34 -2.77 12.44 1.21
CA ARG A 34 -1.33 12.26 1.07
C ARG A 34 -0.55 13.15 2.03
N GLU A 35 -0.99 14.39 2.21
CA GLU A 35 -0.35 15.39 3.06
C GLU A 35 -0.39 14.97 4.54
N ASP A 36 -1.48 14.32 4.97
CA ASP A 36 -1.62 13.83 6.36
C ASP A 36 -0.54 12.79 6.69
N ALA A 37 -0.22 11.90 5.75
CA ALA A 37 0.78 10.85 5.92
C ALA A 37 2.22 11.37 6.08
N TYR A 38 2.48 12.63 5.68
CA TYR A 38 3.80 13.26 5.75
C TYR A 38 3.82 14.53 6.62
N SER A 39 2.72 14.83 7.30
CA SER A 39 2.59 15.98 8.18
C SER A 39 3.51 15.83 9.40
N GLU A 40 4.18 16.91 9.82
CA GLU A 40 4.96 16.94 11.05
C GLU A 40 4.09 16.86 12.31
N LEU A 41 2.79 17.13 12.17
CA LEU A 41 1.82 17.05 13.25
C LEU A 41 1.35 15.61 13.52
N MET A 42 1.69 14.67 12.63
CA MET A 42 1.32 13.27 12.72
C MET A 42 2.53 12.40 13.10
N PRO A 43 2.32 11.30 13.84
CA PRO A 43 3.37 10.32 14.05
C PRO A 43 3.90 9.80 12.72
N LYS A 44 5.23 9.74 12.58
CA LYS A 44 5.86 9.13 11.41
C LYS A 44 5.68 7.62 11.49
N ILE A 45 5.17 7.05 10.41
CA ILE A 45 5.00 5.59 10.27
C ILE A 45 5.96 5.12 9.18
N SER A 46 6.98 4.35 9.55
CA SER A 46 7.82 3.65 8.58
C SER A 46 7.18 2.34 8.17
N LEU A 47 7.41 1.91 6.92
CA LEU A 47 7.05 0.56 6.48
C LEU A 47 7.78 -0.51 7.30
N GLN A 48 8.96 -0.20 7.82
CA GLN A 48 9.73 -1.14 8.64
C GLN A 48 9.03 -1.45 9.96
N ASP A 49 8.29 -0.49 10.51
CA ASP A 49 7.63 -0.57 11.83
C ASP A 49 6.29 -1.34 11.79
N ILE A 50 5.77 -1.63 10.60
CA ILE A 50 4.50 -2.34 10.43
C ILE A 50 4.77 -3.85 10.41
N GLU A 51 3.97 -4.60 11.18
CA GLU A 51 4.01 -6.05 11.21
C GLU A 51 2.62 -6.64 11.00
N PHE A 52 2.57 -7.72 10.24
CA PHE A 52 1.37 -8.52 10.03
C PHE A 52 1.55 -9.86 10.74
N SER A 53 0.46 -10.34 11.36
CA SER A 53 0.46 -11.66 11.99
C SER A 53 0.62 -12.77 10.96
N ASN A 54 1.09 -13.94 11.41
CA ASN A 54 1.27 -15.09 10.53
C ASN A 54 -0.04 -15.54 9.89
N GLY A 55 -1.17 -15.42 10.59
CA GLY A 55 -2.49 -15.74 10.04
C GLY A 55 -2.86 -14.87 8.84
N ILE A 56 -2.67 -13.55 8.94
CA ILE A 56 -2.95 -12.63 7.83
C ILE A 56 -2.01 -12.88 6.66
N LYS A 57 -0.72 -13.11 6.91
CA LYS A 57 0.27 -13.41 5.86
C LYS A 57 -0.10 -14.69 5.08
N ALA A 58 -0.63 -15.70 5.76
CA ALA A 58 -1.02 -16.96 5.14
C ALA A 58 -2.21 -16.84 4.18
N GLU A 59 -3.02 -15.78 4.29
CA GLU A 59 -4.14 -15.50 3.39
C GLU A 59 -3.71 -14.75 2.11
N TRP A 60 -2.47 -14.27 2.05
CA TRP A 60 -1.97 -13.58 0.87
C TRP A 60 -1.57 -14.57 -0.24
N ASN A 61 -1.75 -14.14 -1.49
CA ASN A 61 -1.23 -14.90 -2.65
C ASN A 61 0.30 -15.06 -2.60
N ASP A 62 0.99 -14.12 -1.95
CA ASP A 62 2.43 -14.12 -1.75
C ASP A 62 2.70 -13.82 -0.27
N ILE A 63 3.06 -14.86 0.50
CA ILE A 63 3.32 -14.76 1.94
C ILE A 63 4.46 -13.78 2.27
N ASP A 64 5.38 -13.58 1.33
CA ASP A 64 6.53 -12.69 1.44
C ASP A 64 6.28 -11.31 0.84
N PHE A 65 5.08 -11.02 0.34
CA PHE A 65 4.72 -9.75 -0.29
C PHE A 65 5.22 -8.53 0.48
N TYR A 66 4.96 -8.51 1.79
CA TYR A 66 5.31 -7.36 2.61
C TYR A 66 6.83 -7.25 2.85
N ASN A 67 7.53 -8.39 2.94
CA ASN A 67 9.00 -8.41 3.04
C ASN A 67 9.62 -7.85 1.75
N LYS A 68 9.12 -8.27 0.59
CA LYS A 68 9.53 -7.75 -0.72
C LYS A 68 9.32 -6.24 -0.83
N LEU A 69 8.17 -5.76 -0.35
CA LEU A 69 7.86 -4.33 -0.31
C LEU A 69 8.82 -3.52 0.60
N LYS A 70 9.20 -4.09 1.76
CA LYS A 70 10.20 -3.52 2.68
C LYS A 70 11.60 -3.47 2.05
N ASN A 71 11.93 -4.43 1.19
CA ASN A 71 13.23 -4.58 0.51
C ASN A 71 13.30 -3.86 -0.86
N GLU A 72 12.29 -3.07 -1.20
CA GLU A 72 12.23 -2.32 -2.46
C GLU A 72 12.22 -3.17 -3.74
N GLU A 73 11.75 -4.42 -3.64
CA GLU A 73 11.63 -5.31 -4.80
C GLU A 73 10.55 -4.83 -5.78
N ILE A 74 10.78 -5.07 -7.08
CA ILE A 74 9.85 -4.65 -8.13
C ILE A 74 8.78 -5.72 -8.35
N PHE A 75 7.52 -5.32 -8.23
CA PHE A 75 6.34 -6.13 -8.52
C PHE A 75 5.95 -5.96 -10.00
N ILE A 76 5.70 -7.06 -10.69
CA ILE A 76 5.20 -7.04 -12.07
C ILE A 76 3.75 -7.48 -12.02
N ASN A 77 2.83 -6.59 -12.43
CA ASN A 77 1.43 -6.98 -12.53
C ASN A 77 1.27 -8.07 -13.60
N PRO A 78 0.37 -9.05 -13.39
CA PRO A 78 0.08 -10.05 -14.41
C PRO A 78 -0.45 -9.36 -15.67
N LYS A 79 -0.06 -9.86 -16.84
CA LYS A 79 -0.71 -9.45 -18.09
C LYS A 79 -2.09 -10.08 -18.12
N GLU A 80 -3.14 -9.27 -18.25
CA GLU A 80 -4.44 -9.80 -18.66
C GLU A 80 -4.27 -10.40 -20.06
N ILE A 81 -4.77 -11.63 -20.23
CA ILE A 81 -4.75 -12.39 -21.49
C ILE A 81 -6.10 -12.20 -22.18
#